data_AF-A0A382KF15-F1
#
_entry.id   AF-A0A382KF15-F1
#
_cell.length_a   1.000
_cell.length_b   1.000
_cell.length_c   1.000
_cell.angle_alpha   90.00
_cell.angle_beta   90.00
_cell.angle_gamma   90.00
#
_symmetry.space_group_name_H-M   'P 1'
#
loop_
_entity.id
_entity.type
_entity.pdbx_description
1 polymer ?
#
loop_
_entity_poly.entity_id
_entity_poly.type
_entity_poly.pdbx_seq_one_letter_code
_entity_poly.pdbx_strand_id
1 'polypeptide(L)'
;MVLTSEFAPKDIYTQIERTGIQGRNLTFIDDLSPDELENLFFTAEMLEPFWRSGLELLRHRILCTLFFQPSTRTRFSHETAMYRLGGNVLTESNP
;
A
#
# COMPACT_ATOMS: atom_id res chain seq x y z
N MET A 1 -15.67 -2.09 -12.50
CA MET A 1 -15.58 -0.64 -12.33
C MET A 1 -15.04 -0.04 -13.62
N VAL A 2 -15.64 1.06 -14.12
CA VAL A 2 -15.20 1.72 -15.37
C VAL A 2 -14.03 2.62 -15.02
N LEU A 3 -12.89 2.42 -15.67
CA LEU A 3 -11.76 3.33 -15.61
C LEU A 3 -12.21 4.68 -16.17
N THR A 4 -12.28 5.71 -15.32
CA THR A 4 -12.61 7.07 -15.75
C THR A 4 -11.48 7.63 -16.61
N SER A 5 -11.79 8.58 -17.48
CA SER A 5 -10.83 9.22 -18.40
C SER A 5 -9.71 9.99 -17.70
N GLU A 6 -9.80 10.19 -16.39
CA GLU A 6 -8.78 10.84 -15.55
C GLU A 6 -7.64 9.89 -15.16
N PHE A 7 -7.76 8.60 -15.47
CA PHE A 7 -6.83 7.58 -15.03
C PHE A 7 -5.62 7.42 -15.97
N ALA A 8 -4.51 8.10 -15.64
CA ALA A 8 -3.21 7.89 -16.31
C ALA A 8 -2.22 7.19 -15.35
N PRO A 9 -1.44 6.18 -15.79
CA PRO A 9 -0.43 5.51 -14.95
C PRO A 9 0.67 6.43 -14.41
N LYS A 10 0.91 7.58 -15.07
CA LYS A 10 1.83 8.62 -14.56
C LYS A 10 1.24 9.36 -13.35
N ASP A 11 -0.08 9.38 -13.20
CA ASP A 11 -0.76 10.11 -12.13
C ASP A 11 -0.66 9.40 -10.78
N ILE A 12 -0.43 8.07 -10.75
CA ILE A 12 -0.33 7.37 -9.46
C ILE A 12 0.87 7.81 -8.63
N TYR A 13 2.00 8.16 -9.28
CA TYR A 13 3.16 8.70 -8.58
C TYR A 13 2.85 10.09 -8.00
N THR A 14 2.23 10.96 -8.80
CA THR A 14 1.75 12.27 -8.35
C THR A 14 0.75 12.13 -7.21
N GLN A 15 -0.17 11.17 -7.29
CA GLN A 15 -1.16 10.94 -6.25
C GLN A 15 -0.53 10.43 -4.95
N ILE A 16 0.46 9.53 -5.04
CA ILE A 16 1.22 9.09 -3.86
C ILE A 16 1.92 10.28 -3.20
N GLU A 17 2.55 11.18 -3.99
CA GLU A 17 3.15 12.41 -3.44
C GLU A 17 2.11 13.31 -2.75
N ARG A 18 0.90 13.44 -3.32
CA ARG A 18 -0.20 14.22 -2.74
C ARG A 18 -0.69 13.70 -1.40
N THR A 19 -0.52 12.42 -1.10
CA THR A 19 -0.88 11.89 0.22
C THR A 19 -0.12 12.58 1.35
N GLY A 20 1.10 13.08 1.10
CA GLY A 20 1.90 13.79 2.11
C GLY A 20 2.43 12.89 3.24
N ILE A 21 2.21 11.57 3.19
CA ILE A 21 2.54 10.66 4.30
C ILE A 21 3.86 9.89 4.13
N GLN A 22 4.65 10.22 3.11
CA GLN A 22 5.93 9.54 2.86
C GLN A 22 6.88 9.70 4.06
N GLY A 23 7.42 8.57 4.54
CA GLY A 23 8.35 8.55 5.67
C GLY A 23 7.69 8.65 7.06
N ARG A 24 6.35 8.67 7.12
CA ARG A 24 5.60 8.67 8.38
C ARG A 24 5.28 7.23 8.82
N ASN A 25 5.07 7.06 10.12
CA ASN A 25 4.57 5.82 10.71
C ASN A 25 3.08 5.95 10.99
N LEU A 26 2.32 4.89 10.75
CA LEU A 26 0.91 4.78 11.12
C LEU A 26 0.78 3.88 12.35
N THR A 27 0.54 4.48 13.51
CA THR A 27 0.37 3.78 14.80
C THR A 27 -1.09 3.79 15.24
N PHE A 28 -1.74 4.95 15.11
CA PHE A 28 -3.16 5.15 15.38
C PHE A 28 -3.81 5.82 14.18
N ILE A 29 -5.12 5.63 14.02
CA ILE A 29 -5.86 6.28 12.92
C ILE A 29 -5.81 7.81 13.01
N ASP A 30 -5.75 8.35 14.22
CA ASP A 30 -5.67 9.78 14.51
C ASP A 30 -4.31 10.40 14.15
N ASP A 31 -3.32 9.57 13.76
CA ASP A 31 -2.05 10.06 13.21
C ASP A 31 -2.27 10.70 11.83
N LEU A 32 -3.37 10.39 11.13
CA LEU A 32 -3.68 10.92 9.81
C LEU A 32 -4.79 11.97 9.90
N SER A 33 -4.62 13.08 9.19
CA SER A 33 -5.69 14.07 9.04
C SER A 33 -6.83 13.50 8.17
N PRO A 34 -8.06 14.06 8.26
CA PRO A 34 -9.16 13.66 7.38
C PRO A 34 -8.79 13.73 5.89
N ASP A 35 -8.08 14.79 5.48
CA ASP A 35 -7.65 14.97 4.09
C ASP A 35 -6.60 13.92 3.67
N GLU A 36 -5.69 13.53 4.58
CA GLU A 36 -4.72 12.47 4.34
C GLU A 36 -5.40 11.09 4.21
N LEU A 37 -6.42 10.83 5.02
CA LEU A 37 -7.24 9.62 4.92
C LEU A 37 -8.03 9.58 3.61
N GLU A 38 -8.61 10.69 3.18
CA GLU A 38 -9.29 10.78 1.90
C GLU A 38 -8.34 10.50 0.73
N ASN A 39 -7.14 11.09 0.75
CA ASN A 39 -6.12 10.82 -0.26
C ASN A 39 -5.62 9.37 -0.24
N LEU A 40 -5.53 8.75 0.94
CA LEU A 40 -5.19 7.33 1.09
C LEU A 40 -6.24 6.45 0.42
N PHE A 41 -7.53 6.71 0.66
CA PHE A 41 -8.62 5.94 0.05
C PHE A 41 -8.68 6.14 -1.47
N PHE A 42 -8.53 7.38 -1.94
CA PHE A 42 -8.45 7.65 -3.37
C PHE A 42 -7.27 6.92 -4.03
N THR A 43 -6.11 6.88 -3.36
CA THR A 43 -4.95 6.10 -3.84
C THR A 43 -5.27 4.60 -3.90
N ALA A 44 -6.01 4.07 -2.93
CA ALA A 44 -6.44 2.67 -2.93
C ALA A 44 -7.40 2.36 -4.09
N GLU A 45 -8.35 3.25 -4.38
CA GLU A 45 -9.24 3.15 -5.55
C GLU A 45 -8.44 3.18 -6.86
N MET A 46 -7.40 4.03 -6.94
CA MET A 46 -6.53 4.05 -8.12
C MET A 46 -5.73 2.75 -8.31
N LEU A 47 -5.46 2.00 -7.24
CA LEU A 47 -4.76 0.72 -7.32
C LEU A 47 -5.68 -0.45 -7.71
N GLU A 48 -7.00 -0.33 -7.48
CA GLU A 48 -7.98 -1.40 -7.69
C GLU A 48 -7.93 -2.00 -9.11
N PRO A 49 -7.86 -1.21 -10.22
CA PRO A 49 -7.82 -1.77 -11.57
C PRO A 49 -6.64 -2.71 -11.83
N PHE A 50 -5.55 -2.57 -11.07
CA PHE A 50 -4.33 -3.36 -11.21
C PHE A 50 -4.29 -4.58 -10.29
N TRP A 51 -5.38 -4.92 -9.59
CA TRP A 51 -5.39 -6.02 -8.63
C TRP A 51 -4.94 -7.37 -9.20
N ARG A 52 -5.14 -7.61 -10.52
CA ARG A 52 -4.68 -8.81 -11.23
C ARG A 52 -3.28 -8.67 -11.84
N SER A 53 -2.98 -7.53 -12.45
CA SER A 53 -1.71 -7.32 -13.17
C SER A 53 -0.54 -7.01 -12.26
N GLY A 54 -0.81 -6.49 -11.06
CA GLY A 54 0.20 -5.87 -10.21
C GLY A 54 0.70 -4.55 -10.78
N LEU A 55 1.56 -3.89 -9.99
CA LEU A 55 2.32 -2.70 -10.31
C LEU A 55 3.74 -2.87 -9.76
N GLU A 56 4.69 -2.10 -10.26
CA GLU A 56 6.12 -2.21 -9.89
C GLU A 56 6.58 -0.97 -9.11
N LEU A 57 5.70 -0.46 -8.21
CA LEU A 57 5.94 0.77 -7.44
C LEU A 57 7.01 0.61 -6.36
N LEU A 58 7.22 -0.62 -5.87
CA LEU A 58 8.13 -0.95 -4.77
C LEU A 58 9.27 -1.88 -5.21
N ARG A 59 9.64 -1.84 -6.50
CA ARG A 59 10.76 -2.63 -7.03
C ARG A 59 12.03 -2.38 -6.22
N HIS A 60 12.72 -3.46 -5.86
CA HIS A 60 13.94 -3.47 -5.02
C HIS A 60 13.74 -3.01 -3.58
N ARG A 61 12.51 -2.83 -3.11
CA ARG A 61 12.21 -2.58 -1.69
C ARG A 61 11.94 -3.89 -0.96
N ILE A 62 12.31 -3.92 0.31
CA ILE A 62 12.10 -5.04 1.22
C ILE A 62 11.25 -4.54 2.40
N LEU A 63 10.14 -5.20 2.67
CA LEU A 63 9.36 -5.03 3.90
C LEU A 63 9.74 -6.15 4.88
N CYS A 64 10.03 -5.80 6.13
CA CYS A 64 10.12 -6.77 7.22
C CYS A 64 8.77 -6.79 7.96
N THR A 65 8.17 -7.96 8.12
CA THR A 65 6.96 -8.14 8.93
C THR A 65 7.27 -8.92 10.20
N LEU A 66 6.77 -8.45 11.34
CA LEU A 66 7.01 -9.01 12.67
C LEU A 66 5.67 -9.43 13.28
N PHE A 67 5.40 -10.73 13.37
CA PHE A 67 4.15 -11.29 13.88
C PHE A 67 4.40 -12.23 15.06
N PHE A 68 4.56 -11.68 16.25
CA PHE A 68 4.77 -12.46 17.48
C PHE A 68 3.50 -13.13 18.05
N GLN A 69 2.34 -12.84 17.44
CA GLN A 69 1.06 -13.48 17.75
C GLN A 69 0.41 -13.97 16.44
N PRO A 70 -0.28 -15.13 16.44
CA PRO A 70 -0.92 -15.67 15.24
C PRO A 70 -1.91 -14.68 14.59
N SER A 71 -1.59 -14.21 13.39
CA SER A 71 -2.43 -13.27 12.62
C SER A 71 -2.33 -13.49 11.11
N THR A 72 -2.67 -14.70 10.66
CA THR A 72 -2.47 -15.14 9.27
C THR A 72 -3.10 -14.21 8.23
N ARG A 73 -4.30 -13.70 8.48
CA ARG A 73 -4.99 -12.80 7.53
C ARG A 73 -4.23 -11.50 7.35
N THR A 74 -3.78 -10.89 8.44
CA THR A 74 -3.04 -9.62 8.44
C THR A 74 -1.66 -9.79 7.82
N ARG A 75 -0.96 -10.89 8.14
CA ARG A 75 0.33 -11.20 7.53
C ARG A 75 0.20 -11.35 6.02
N PHE A 76 -0.72 -12.20 5.58
CA PHE A 76 -0.90 -12.46 4.15
C PHE A 76 -1.39 -11.25 3.37
N SER A 77 -2.20 -10.36 3.96
CA SER A 77 -2.61 -9.13 3.28
C SER A 77 -1.42 -8.19 3.03
N HIS A 78 -0.54 -8.01 4.03
CA HIS A 78 0.67 -7.18 3.87
C HIS A 78 1.66 -7.81 2.90
N GLU A 79 1.90 -9.12 3.00
CA GLU A 79 2.79 -9.84 2.10
C GLU A 79 2.29 -9.76 0.64
N THR A 80 1.01 -10.02 0.43
CA THR A 80 0.39 -9.95 -0.90
C THR A 80 0.44 -8.54 -1.48
N ALA A 81 0.20 -7.51 -0.65
CA ALA A 81 0.30 -6.12 -1.09
C ALA A 81 1.72 -5.79 -1.56
N MET A 82 2.75 -6.17 -0.81
CA MET A 82 4.15 -5.94 -1.22
C MET A 82 4.51 -6.66 -2.51
N TYR A 83 4.17 -7.94 -2.65
CA TYR A 83 4.46 -8.69 -3.87
C TYR A 83 3.73 -8.12 -5.09
N ARG A 84 2.47 -7.70 -4.93
CA ARG A 84 1.70 -7.07 -6.01
C ARG A 84 2.24 -5.70 -6.42
N LEU A 85 3.00 -5.05 -5.55
CA LEU A 85 3.68 -3.78 -5.83
C LEU A 85 5.14 -3.98 -6.31
N GLY A 86 5.57 -5.21 -6.58
CA GLY A 86 6.92 -5.55 -7.06
C GLY A 86 8.00 -5.56 -5.97
N GLY A 87 7.59 -5.48 -4.70
CA GLY A 87 8.47 -5.55 -3.54
C GLY A 87 8.72 -6.97 -3.05
N ASN A 88 9.62 -7.10 -2.08
CA ASN A 88 9.96 -8.36 -1.42
C ASN A 88 9.64 -8.28 0.07
N VAL A 89 9.50 -9.44 0.71
CA VAL A 89 9.13 -9.52 2.13
C VAL A 89 10.04 -10.49 2.87
N LEU A 90 10.43 -10.10 4.09
CA LEU A 90 11.01 -10.97 5.10
C LEU A 90 10.06 -11.02 6.29
N THR A 91 9.78 -12.21 6.81
CA THR A 91 8.83 -12.37 7.91
C THR A 91 9.47 -13.09 9.08
N GLU A 92 9.42 -12.47 10.25
CA GLU A 92 9.62 -13.14 11.53
C GLU A 92 8.24 -13.42 12.15
N SER A 93 7.99 -14.69 12.45
CA SER A 93 6.73 -15.14 13.08
C SER A 93 6.95 -16.04 14.27
N ASN A 94 8.20 -16.21 14.70
CA ASN A 94 8.56 -16.86 15.94
C ASN A 94 8.73 -15.78 17.03
N PRO A 95 8.05 -15.93 18.17
CA PRO A 95 8.21 -15.04 19.32
C PRO A 95 9.55 -15.21 20.03
#